data_AF-A0AAU8DW96-F1
#
_entry.id   AF-A0AAU8DW96-F1
#
_cell.length_a   1.000
_cell.length_b   1.000
_cell.length_c   1.000
_cell.angle_alpha   90.00
_cell.angle_beta   90.00
_cell.angle_gamma   90.00
#
_symmetry.space_group_name_H-M   'P 1'
#
loop_
_entity.id
_entity.type
_entity.pdbx_description
1 polymer ?
#
loop_
_entity_poly.entity_id
_entity_poly.type
_entity_poly.pdbx_seq_one_letter_code
_entity_poly.pdbx_strand_id
1 'polypeptide(L)'
;MGVVFGDIGTSPLYAMQTVFSIDGNAVQPTAEDVYGVVSLVFWSVTVIVSIKYVAYILRADNDGEGGIMALAALIREKLRARSRRVALAMVLGVVGASLFYGDSLITPAISVLSAIEGVEVVAPGAHGVVLPIGIAIVTGLFLVQRLGTHRIGRLFGPVMVLWFVVLAATGLPHIVARPGILRGL
;
A
#
# COMPACT_ATOMS: atom_id res chain seq x y z
N MET A 1 -14.30 -0.37 -2.61
CA MET A 1 -13.63 -1.59 -3.08
C MET A 1 -12.37 -1.28 -3.89
N GLY A 2 -12.44 -0.71 -5.09
CA GLY A 2 -11.26 -0.56 -5.99
C GLY A 2 -10.01 0.14 -5.40
N VAL A 3 -10.18 1.18 -4.58
CA VAL A 3 -9.03 1.95 -4.04
C VAL A 3 -8.15 1.12 -3.09
N VAL A 4 -8.74 0.29 -2.23
CA VAL A 4 -7.99 -0.55 -1.27
C VAL A 4 -7.20 -1.64 -1.99
N PHE A 5 -7.76 -2.19 -3.08
CA PHE A 5 -7.04 -3.17 -3.89
C PHE A 5 -5.91 -2.53 -4.71
N GLY A 6 -6.01 -1.23 -5.01
CA GLY A 6 -4.92 -0.44 -5.60
C GLY A 6 -3.66 -0.51 -4.78
N ASP A 7 -3.78 -0.12 -3.51
CA ASP A 7 -2.66 -0.07 -2.58
C ASP A 7 -1.98 -1.43 -2.40
N ILE A 8 -2.76 -2.51 -2.22
CA ILE A 8 -2.24 -3.88 -2.10
C ILE A 8 -1.57 -4.34 -3.42
N GLY A 9 -2.09 -3.94 -4.56
CA GLY A 9 -1.61 -4.38 -5.88
C GLY A 9 -0.37 -3.65 -6.38
N THR A 10 -0.15 -2.40 -5.96
CA THR A 10 1.03 -1.60 -6.36
C THR A 10 2.17 -1.67 -5.36
N SER A 11 1.87 -1.90 -4.08
CA SER A 11 2.89 -1.87 -3.02
C SER A 11 4.05 -2.84 -3.18
N PRO A 12 3.82 -4.11 -3.59
CA PRO A 12 4.90 -5.04 -3.88
C PRO A 12 5.87 -4.54 -4.96
N LEU A 13 5.39 -3.77 -5.96
CA LEU A 13 6.25 -3.36 -7.07
C LEU A 13 7.29 -2.33 -6.65
N TYR A 14 6.87 -1.26 -5.95
CA TYR A 14 7.84 -0.28 -5.45
C TYR A 14 8.72 -0.88 -4.35
N ALA A 15 8.19 -1.78 -3.52
CA ALA A 15 8.98 -2.46 -2.49
C ALA A 15 10.10 -3.32 -3.13
N MET A 16 9.77 -4.07 -4.19
CA MET A 16 10.76 -4.85 -4.95
C MET A 16 11.80 -3.95 -5.59
N GLN A 17 11.39 -2.86 -6.25
CA GLN A 17 12.31 -1.89 -6.83
C GLN A 17 13.27 -1.34 -5.76
N THR A 18 12.72 -0.97 -4.61
CA THR A 18 13.46 -0.39 -3.48
C THR A 18 14.47 -1.37 -2.89
N VAL A 19 14.11 -2.63 -2.70
CA VAL A 19 15.01 -3.66 -2.13
C VAL A 19 16.25 -3.86 -3.00
N PHE A 20 16.11 -3.83 -4.33
CA PHE A 20 17.23 -4.00 -5.25
C PHE A 20 17.97 -2.69 -5.57
N SER A 21 17.44 -1.53 -5.18
CA SER A 21 18.07 -0.23 -5.44
C SER A 21 18.73 0.42 -4.21
N ILE A 22 18.32 0.02 -2.99
CA ILE A 22 18.86 0.56 -1.73
C ILE A 22 20.27 0.03 -1.43
N ASP A 23 21.06 0.82 -0.69
CA ASP A 23 22.37 0.47 -0.15
C ASP A 23 23.40 0.01 -1.20
N GLY A 24 23.34 0.57 -2.41
CA GLY A 24 24.36 0.33 -3.45
C GLY A 24 24.31 -1.07 -4.06
N ASN A 25 23.12 -1.67 -4.17
CA ASN A 25 22.90 -3.08 -4.57
C ASN A 25 23.43 -4.09 -3.53
N ALA A 26 23.29 -3.79 -2.24
CA ALA A 26 23.64 -4.72 -1.16
C ALA A 26 22.92 -6.08 -1.32
N VAL A 27 21.67 -6.04 -1.79
CA VAL A 27 20.94 -7.22 -2.29
C VAL A 27 21.17 -7.29 -3.79
N GLN A 28 21.96 -8.28 -4.21
CA GLN A 28 22.18 -8.53 -5.63
C GLN A 28 20.99 -9.33 -6.18
N PRO A 29 20.63 -9.20 -7.47
CA PRO A 29 19.58 -10.00 -8.09
C PRO A 29 20.06 -11.44 -8.36
N THR A 30 20.60 -12.10 -7.33
CA THR A 30 20.94 -13.52 -7.34
C THR A 30 19.67 -14.36 -7.18
N ALA A 31 19.69 -15.62 -7.61
CA ALA A 31 18.52 -16.49 -7.52
C ALA A 31 18.05 -16.70 -6.06
N GLU A 32 18.98 -16.76 -5.12
CA GLU A 32 18.70 -16.95 -3.69
C GLU A 32 18.04 -15.70 -3.08
N ASP A 33 18.61 -14.53 -3.34
CA ASP A 33 18.07 -13.25 -2.86
C ASP A 33 16.68 -12.97 -3.45
N VAL A 34 16.48 -13.23 -4.75
CA VAL A 34 15.19 -13.05 -5.41
C VAL A 34 14.13 -13.97 -4.78
N TYR A 35 14.46 -15.22 -4.49
CA TYR A 35 13.51 -16.14 -3.86
C TYR A 35 13.21 -15.74 -2.42
N GLY A 36 14.22 -15.32 -1.64
CA GLY A 36 14.05 -14.84 -0.28
C GLY A 36 13.15 -13.60 -0.20
N VAL A 37 13.37 -12.61 -1.07
CA VAL A 37 12.55 -11.38 -1.10
C VAL A 37 11.12 -11.67 -1.54
N VAL A 38 10.92 -12.47 -2.59
CA VAL A 38 9.58 -12.86 -3.06
C VAL A 38 8.81 -13.63 -1.98
N SER A 39 9.48 -14.56 -1.28
CA SER A 39 8.94 -15.28 -0.14
C SER A 39 8.49 -14.34 0.98
N LEU A 40 9.38 -13.41 1.35
CA LEU A 40 9.13 -12.45 2.42
C LEU A 40 7.91 -11.59 2.12
N VAL A 41 7.80 -11.06 0.89
CA VAL A 41 6.65 -10.26 0.46
C VAL A 41 5.37 -11.11 0.49
N PHE A 42 5.41 -12.32 -0.07
CA PHE A 42 4.26 -13.21 -0.13
C PHE A 42 3.74 -13.58 1.27
N TRP A 43 4.62 -14.03 2.16
CA TRP A 43 4.25 -14.41 3.51
C TRP A 43 3.85 -13.20 4.35
N SER A 44 4.50 -12.05 4.19
CA SER A 44 4.11 -10.82 4.89
C SER A 44 2.68 -10.40 4.53
N VAL A 45 2.34 -10.35 3.23
CA VAL A 45 0.98 -10.02 2.78
C VAL A 45 -0.02 -11.06 3.29
N THR A 46 0.31 -12.36 3.15
CA THR A 46 -0.57 -13.45 3.59
C THR A 46 -0.86 -13.38 5.08
N VAL A 47 0.16 -13.20 5.92
CA VAL A 47 0.02 -13.11 7.38
C VAL A 47 -0.71 -11.84 7.79
N ILE A 48 -0.38 -10.69 7.20
CA ILE A 48 -1.04 -9.41 7.52
C ILE A 48 -2.53 -9.48 7.16
N VAL A 49 -2.87 -9.94 5.96
CA VAL A 49 -4.27 -10.00 5.52
C VAL A 49 -5.03 -11.05 6.32
N SER A 50 -4.48 -12.25 6.51
CA SER A 50 -5.19 -13.35 7.17
C SER A 50 -5.30 -13.17 8.68
N ILE A 51 -4.19 -12.89 9.35
CA ILE A 51 -4.16 -12.81 10.82
C ILE A 51 -4.63 -11.43 11.26
N LYS A 52 -3.90 -10.37 10.92
CA LYS A 52 -4.21 -9.01 11.41
C LYS A 52 -5.59 -8.56 10.93
N TYR A 53 -5.87 -8.65 9.63
CA TYR A 53 -7.13 -8.12 9.09
C TYR A 53 -8.31 -9.06 9.29
N VAL A 54 -8.24 -10.31 8.80
CA VAL A 54 -9.39 -11.22 8.85
C VAL A 54 -9.65 -11.75 10.27
N ALA A 55 -8.62 -12.16 11.02
CA ALA A 55 -8.83 -12.74 12.35
C ALA A 55 -9.09 -11.70 13.45
N TYR A 56 -8.53 -10.49 13.37
CA TYR A 56 -8.70 -9.45 14.40
C TYR A 56 -9.55 -8.27 13.94
N ILE A 57 -9.11 -7.51 12.93
CA ILE A 57 -9.74 -6.21 12.60
C ILE A 57 -11.19 -6.37 12.14
N LEU A 58 -11.49 -7.34 11.27
CA LEU A 58 -12.86 -7.60 10.81
C LEU A 58 -13.77 -8.18 11.90
N ARG A 59 -13.20 -8.67 13.02
CA ARG A 59 -13.96 -9.14 14.19
C ARG A 59 -14.13 -8.07 15.26
N ALA A 60 -13.25 -7.08 15.28
CA ALA A 60 -13.33 -5.90 16.13
C ALA A 60 -14.25 -4.85 15.49
N ASP A 61 -15.51 -5.23 15.30
CA ASP A 61 -16.57 -4.36 14.81
C ASP A 61 -17.35 -3.75 15.99
N ASN A 62 -17.78 -2.51 15.85
CA ASN A 62 -18.68 -1.82 16.76
C ASN A 62 -19.89 -1.28 15.99
N ASP A 63 -20.95 -2.07 15.90
CA ASP A 63 -22.19 -1.71 15.22
C ASP A 63 -21.98 -1.23 13.77
N GLY A 64 -21.01 -1.80 13.04
CA GLY A 64 -20.75 -1.53 11.62
C GLY A 64 -19.72 -0.44 11.35
N GLU A 65 -19.14 0.19 12.37
CA GLU A 65 -18.01 1.12 12.23
C GLU A 65 -16.69 0.43 12.64
N GLY A 66 -15.84 0.15 11.65
CA GLY A 66 -14.50 -0.40 11.86
C GLY A 66 -13.41 0.68 11.91
N GLY A 67 -12.31 0.39 12.63
CA GLY A 67 -11.08 1.17 12.55
C GLY A 67 -10.76 2.00 13.80
N ILE A 68 -9.68 2.79 13.69
CA ILE A 68 -9.05 3.48 14.83
C ILE A 68 -10.00 4.50 15.47
N MET A 69 -10.86 5.14 14.66
CA MET A 69 -11.86 6.12 15.12
C MET A 69 -13.02 5.45 15.87
N ALA A 70 -13.48 4.29 15.41
CA ALA A 70 -14.51 3.50 16.08
C ALA A 70 -13.99 2.93 17.42
N LEU A 71 -12.74 2.44 17.45
CA LEU A 71 -12.07 2.03 18.69
C LEU A 71 -11.89 3.20 19.67
N ALA A 72 -11.52 4.38 19.19
CA ALA A 72 -11.40 5.58 20.03
C ALA A 72 -12.77 5.99 20.62
N ALA A 73 -13.85 5.90 19.83
CA ALA A 73 -15.22 6.17 20.28
C ALA A 73 -15.70 5.13 21.32
N LEU A 74 -15.50 3.84 21.05
CA LEU A 74 -15.80 2.71 21.95
C LEU A 74 -15.13 2.81 23.31
N ILE A 75 -13.83 3.15 23.32
CA ILE A 75 -13.05 3.33 24.54
C ILE A 75 -13.64 4.46 25.38
N ARG A 76 -14.10 5.53 24.73
CA ARG A 76 -14.72 6.68 25.38
C ARG A 76 -16.11 6.35 25.95
N GLU A 77 -16.85 5.43 25.32
CA GLU A 77 -18.17 4.98 25.75
C GLU A 77 -18.11 3.93 26.87
N LYS A 78 -17.22 2.93 26.76
CA LYS A 78 -17.06 1.86 27.77
C LYS A 78 -16.36 2.30 29.04
N LEU A 79 -15.48 3.31 29.00
CA LEU A 79 -14.78 3.82 30.17
C LEU A 79 -15.49 5.06 30.73
N ARG A 80 -16.47 4.85 31.63
CA ARG A 80 -17.09 5.94 32.39
C ARG A 80 -16.05 6.69 33.24
N ALA A 81 -15.93 7.99 32.98
CA ALA A 81 -15.38 9.07 33.81
C ALA A 81 -13.90 9.01 34.32
N ARG A 82 -13.15 10.07 33.97
CA ARG A 82 -11.96 10.65 34.65
C ARG A 82 -10.84 9.71 35.15
N SER A 83 -10.62 8.55 34.54
CA SER A 83 -9.44 7.73 34.85
C SER A 83 -8.23 8.12 33.98
N ARG A 84 -7.02 8.07 34.55
CA ARG A 84 -5.73 8.19 33.83
C ARG A 84 -5.64 7.27 32.60
N ARG A 85 -6.37 6.15 32.62
CA ARG A 85 -6.48 5.21 31.49
C ARG A 85 -7.21 5.78 30.27
N VAL A 86 -8.23 6.62 30.48
CA VAL A 86 -8.95 7.31 29.40
C VAL A 86 -8.06 8.37 28.75
N ALA A 87 -7.33 9.13 29.57
CA ALA A 87 -6.36 10.10 29.06
C ALA A 87 -5.27 9.41 28.23
N LEU A 88 -4.71 8.30 28.72
CA LEU A 88 -3.73 7.51 27.99
C LEU A 88 -4.29 6.98 26.66
N ALA A 89 -5.51 6.43 26.68
CA ALA A 89 -6.13 5.88 25.47
C ALA A 89 -6.46 6.97 24.43
N MET A 90 -6.86 8.17 24.87
CA MET A 90 -7.05 9.32 23.97
C MET A 90 -5.73 9.77 23.35
N VAL A 91 -4.64 9.82 24.12
CA VAL A 91 -3.30 10.14 23.59
C VAL A 91 -2.87 9.08 22.56
N LEU A 92 -3.03 7.79 22.87
CA LEU A 92 -2.74 6.72 21.92
C LEU A 92 -3.62 6.80 20.66
N GLY A 93 -4.88 7.18 20.80
CA GLY A 93 -5.79 7.42 19.67
C GLY A 93 -5.33 8.58 18.78
N VAL A 94 -4.91 9.71 19.37
CA VAL A 94 -4.37 10.86 18.63
C VAL A 94 -3.06 10.52 17.92
N VAL A 95 -2.19 9.75 18.57
CA VAL A 95 -0.94 9.26 17.96
C VAL A 95 -1.27 8.35 16.78
N GLY A 96 -2.20 7.40 16.96
CA GLY A 96 -2.65 6.50 15.88
C GLY A 96 -3.27 7.25 14.71
N ALA A 97 -4.13 8.25 14.97
CA ALA A 97 -4.73 9.08 13.93
C ALA A 97 -3.68 9.92 13.19
N SER A 98 -2.69 10.48 13.90
CA SER A 98 -1.58 11.22 13.29
C SER A 98 -0.72 10.34 12.39
N LEU A 99 -0.39 9.12 12.83
CA LEU A 99 0.35 8.14 12.03
C LEU A 99 -0.43 7.74 10.77
N PHE A 100 -1.74 7.50 10.91
CA PHE A 100 -2.61 7.19 9.77
C PHE A 100 -2.70 8.35 8.78
N TYR A 101 -2.77 9.59 9.27
CA TYR A 101 -2.77 10.77 8.42
C TYR A 101 -1.44 10.93 7.67
N GLY A 102 -0.32 10.68 8.35
CA GLY A 102 1.00 10.65 7.71
C GLY A 102 1.08 9.60 6.59
N ASP A 103 0.65 8.37 6.86
CA ASP A 103 0.61 7.28 5.87
C ASP A 103 -0.26 7.65 4.65
N SER A 104 -1.43 8.25 4.89
CA SER A 104 -2.34 8.70 3.83
C SER A 104 -1.75 9.77 2.89
N LEU A 105 -0.74 10.53 3.35
CA LEU A 105 -0.04 11.53 2.56
C LEU A 105 1.19 10.95 1.85
N ILE A 106 1.90 10.02 2.49
CA ILE A 106 3.14 9.43 1.98
C ILE A 106 2.85 8.46 0.83
N THR A 107 1.85 7.58 0.98
CA THR A 107 1.58 6.52 0.01
C THR A 107 1.28 7.02 -1.40
N PRO A 108 0.43 8.04 -1.63
CA PRO A 108 0.22 8.60 -2.97
C PRO A 108 1.49 9.19 -3.58
N ALA A 109 2.35 9.81 -2.75
CA ALA A 109 3.60 10.39 -3.22
C ALA A 109 4.59 9.32 -3.66
N ILE A 110 4.84 8.32 -2.82
CA ILE A 110 5.76 7.21 -3.14
C ILE A 110 5.25 6.43 -4.35
N SER A 111 3.97 6.06 -4.37
CA SER A 111 3.40 5.28 -5.47
C SER A 111 3.51 6.01 -6.83
N VAL A 112 3.23 7.32 -6.88
CA VAL A 112 3.35 8.10 -8.13
C VAL A 112 4.81 8.29 -8.52
N LEU A 113 5.70 8.59 -7.57
CA LEU A 113 7.12 8.76 -7.86
C LEU A 113 7.73 7.46 -8.40
N SER A 114 7.52 6.32 -7.74
CA SER A 114 8.01 5.02 -8.21
C SER A 114 7.45 4.64 -9.59
N ALA A 115 6.19 5.00 -9.88
CA ALA A 115 5.62 4.77 -11.21
C ALA A 115 6.33 5.56 -12.31
N ILE A 116 6.73 6.81 -12.03
CA ILE A 116 7.45 7.66 -12.98
C ILE A 116 8.94 7.31 -13.06
N GLU A 117 9.56 6.90 -11.95
CA GLU A 117 10.93 6.35 -11.95
C GLU A 117 11.02 5.10 -12.82
N GLY A 118 9.95 4.30 -12.94
CA GLY A 118 9.89 3.19 -13.89
C GLY A 118 10.11 3.61 -15.36
N VAL A 119 9.86 4.86 -15.72
CA VAL A 119 10.14 5.40 -17.06
C VAL A 119 11.65 5.57 -17.30
N GLU A 120 12.44 5.82 -16.26
CA GLU A 120 13.89 5.97 -16.35
C GLU A 120 14.59 4.69 -16.81
N VAL A 121 13.97 3.52 -16.57
CA VAL A 121 14.44 2.23 -17.08
C VAL A 121 14.54 2.23 -18.61
N VAL A 122 13.63 2.95 -19.29
CA VAL A 122 13.59 3.05 -20.76
C VAL A 122 14.27 4.32 -21.26
N ALA A 123 14.28 5.39 -20.47
CA ALA A 123 14.87 6.69 -20.81
C ALA A 123 15.76 7.24 -19.67
N PRO A 124 17.05 6.86 -19.61
CA PRO A 124 17.96 7.25 -18.52
C PRO A 124 18.26 8.76 -18.42
N GLY A 125 17.88 9.55 -19.44
CA GLY A 125 18.01 11.01 -19.41
C GLY A 125 16.87 11.74 -18.68
N ALA A 126 15.86 11.03 -18.17
CA ALA A 126 14.64 11.61 -17.64
C ALA A 126 14.70 12.04 -16.16
N HIS A 127 15.83 11.87 -15.46
CA HIS A 127 15.97 12.19 -14.04
C HIS A 127 15.52 13.62 -13.66
N GLY A 128 15.80 14.61 -14.52
CA GLY A 128 15.40 16.00 -14.27
C GLY A 128 13.89 16.26 -14.37
N VAL A 129 13.11 15.35 -14.96
CA VAL A 129 11.67 15.53 -15.19
C VAL A 129 10.79 14.66 -14.29
N VAL A 130 11.34 13.65 -13.61
CA VAL A 130 10.57 12.76 -12.72
C VAL A 130 9.84 13.52 -11.62
N LEU A 131 10.56 14.36 -10.87
CA LEU A 131 9.96 15.13 -9.77
C LEU A 131 8.90 16.14 -10.27
N PRO A 132 9.16 16.97 -11.31
CA PRO A 132 8.12 17.84 -11.88
C PRO A 132 6.87 17.11 -12.35
N ILE A 133 7.03 15.97 -13.04
CA ILE A 133 5.91 15.17 -13.53
C ILE A 133 5.13 14.56 -12.37
N GLY A 134 5.82 14.01 -11.35
CA GLY A 134 5.18 13.48 -10.15
C GLY A 134 4.32 14.53 -9.45
N ILE A 135 4.86 15.74 -9.24
CA ILE A 135 4.12 16.87 -8.65
C ILE A 135 2.91 17.23 -9.49
N ALA A 136 3.06 17.30 -10.82
CA ALA A 136 1.96 17.61 -11.73
C ALA A 136 0.85 16.56 -11.68
N ILE A 137 1.20 15.26 -11.65
CA ILE A 137 0.25 14.15 -11.54
C ILE A 137 -0.49 14.20 -10.21
N VAL A 138 0.23 14.31 -9.09
CA VAL A 138 -0.39 14.39 -7.76
C VAL A 138 -1.33 15.60 -7.68
N THR A 139 -0.87 16.77 -8.12
CA THR A 139 -1.70 17.99 -8.14
C THR A 139 -2.94 17.81 -9.01
N GLY A 140 -2.79 17.24 -10.20
CA GLY A 140 -3.91 16.93 -11.10
C GLY A 140 -4.92 15.97 -10.49
N LEU A 141 -4.45 14.88 -9.85
CA LEU A 141 -5.31 13.91 -9.17
C LEU A 141 -6.11 14.57 -8.04
N PHE A 142 -5.47 15.37 -7.19
CA PHE A 142 -6.15 16.11 -6.11
C PHE A 142 -7.12 17.18 -6.65
N LEU A 143 -6.77 17.85 -7.75
CA LEU A 143 -7.67 18.80 -8.42
C LEU A 143 -8.90 18.14 -9.02
N VAL A 144 -8.81 16.89 -9.46
CA VAL A 144 -9.97 16.13 -9.96
C VAL A 144 -10.82 15.60 -8.80
N GLN A 145 -10.21 15.29 -7.65
CA GLN A 145 -10.93 14.83 -6.45
C GLN A 145 -12.00 15.81 -5.94
N ARG A 146 -11.83 17.12 -6.16
CA ARG A 146 -12.85 18.13 -5.80
C ARG A 146 -14.18 17.96 -6.55
N LEU A 147 -14.20 17.21 -7.66
CA LEU A 147 -15.42 16.93 -8.46
C LEU A 147 -16.27 15.78 -7.88
N GLY A 148 -15.83 15.17 -6.77
CA GLY A 148 -16.57 14.16 -6.03
C GLY A 148 -15.89 12.79 -6.07
N THR A 149 -15.52 12.31 -4.89
CA THR A 149 -14.88 11.00 -4.66
C THR A 149 -15.71 9.83 -5.19
N HIS A 150 -17.04 9.97 -5.21
CA HIS A 150 -17.94 8.92 -5.68
C HIS A 150 -17.82 8.63 -7.19
N ARG A 151 -17.58 9.65 -8.04
CA ARG A 151 -17.39 9.43 -9.49
C ARG A 151 -16.03 8.80 -9.77
N ILE A 152 -15.00 9.25 -9.07
CA ILE A 152 -13.63 8.73 -9.18
C ILE A 152 -13.59 7.28 -8.71
N GLY A 153 -14.20 6.96 -7.57
CA GLY A 153 -14.25 5.60 -7.03
C GLY A 153 -14.89 4.58 -7.98
N ARG A 154 -15.82 5.00 -8.86
CA ARG A 154 -16.39 4.14 -9.91
C ARG A 154 -15.40 3.83 -11.03
N LEU A 155 -14.54 4.77 -11.40
CA LEU A 155 -13.51 4.56 -12.43
C LEU A 155 -12.36 3.66 -11.93
N PHE A 156 -12.05 3.73 -10.62
CA PHE A 156 -10.97 2.94 -10.03
C PHE A 156 -11.18 1.44 -10.15
N GLY A 157 -12.42 0.94 -10.04
CA GLY A 157 -12.70 -0.50 -10.14
C GLY A 157 -12.23 -1.12 -11.46
N PRO A 158 -12.73 -0.65 -12.62
CA PRO A 158 -12.28 -1.11 -13.93
C PRO A 158 -10.78 -0.95 -14.18
N VAL A 159 -10.20 0.18 -13.75
CA VAL A 159 -8.75 0.43 -13.88
C VAL A 159 -7.95 -0.61 -13.10
N MET A 160 -8.38 -0.96 -11.89
CA MET A 160 -7.71 -1.99 -11.09
C MET A 160 -7.84 -3.39 -11.68
N VAL A 161 -8.99 -3.72 -12.26
CA VAL A 161 -9.15 -5.00 -12.97
C VAL A 161 -8.19 -5.06 -14.15
N LEU A 162 -8.14 -4.00 -14.97
CA LEU A 162 -7.21 -3.92 -16.09
C LEU A 162 -5.75 -4.06 -15.60
N TRP A 163 -5.40 -3.37 -14.53
CA TRP A 163 -4.08 -3.46 -13.91
C TRP A 163 -3.70 -4.88 -13.52
N PHE A 164 -4.56 -5.60 -12.78
CA PHE A 164 -4.29 -6.98 -12.40
C PHE A 164 -4.25 -7.93 -13.59
N VAL A 165 -5.08 -7.69 -14.62
CA VAL A 165 -5.02 -8.46 -15.87
C VAL A 165 -3.69 -8.25 -16.58
N VAL A 166 -3.20 -7.02 -16.65
CA VAL A 166 -1.88 -6.72 -17.23
C VAL A 166 -0.78 -7.42 -16.44
N LEU A 167 -0.77 -7.32 -15.12
CA LEU A 167 0.20 -8.02 -14.27
C LEU A 167 0.15 -9.54 -14.44
N ALA A 168 -1.05 -10.13 -14.53
CA ALA A 168 -1.20 -11.56 -14.78
C ALA A 168 -0.69 -11.95 -16.17
N ALA A 169 -1.05 -11.19 -17.21
CA ALA A 169 -0.64 -11.45 -18.58
C ALA A 169 0.88 -11.34 -18.79
N THR A 170 1.53 -10.39 -18.13
CA THR A 170 2.99 -10.23 -18.20
C THR A 170 3.72 -11.19 -17.26
N GLY A 171 3.18 -11.47 -16.06
CA GLY A 171 3.84 -12.30 -15.05
C GLY A 171 3.71 -13.81 -15.28
N LEU A 172 2.55 -14.31 -15.68
CA LEU A 172 2.30 -15.75 -15.83
C LEU A 172 3.28 -16.46 -16.78
N PRO A 173 3.62 -15.92 -17.97
CA PRO A 173 4.60 -16.54 -18.86
C PRO A 173 5.97 -16.76 -18.19
N HIS A 174 6.40 -15.82 -17.33
CA HIS A 174 7.67 -15.93 -16.61
C HIS A 174 7.62 -16.99 -15.50
N ILE A 175 6.49 -17.12 -14.80
CA ILE A 175 6.29 -18.16 -13.78
C ILE A 175 6.30 -19.55 -14.43
N VAL A 176 5.62 -19.71 -15.56
CA VAL A 176 5.56 -20.99 -16.31
C VAL A 176 6.94 -21.37 -16.86
N ALA A 177 7.70 -20.39 -17.38
CA ALA A 177 9.05 -20.64 -17.87
C ALA A 177 10.07 -20.97 -16.76
N ARG A 178 9.84 -20.47 -15.53
CA ARG A 178 10.73 -20.67 -14.38
C ARG A 178 9.94 -21.08 -13.14
N PRO A 179 9.40 -22.31 -13.10
CA PRO A 179 8.57 -22.78 -11.99
C PRO A 179 9.35 -22.89 -10.67
N GLY A 180 10.68 -22.86 -10.71
CA GLY A 180 11.54 -22.84 -9.54
C GLY A 180 11.26 -21.71 -8.56
N ILE A 181 10.66 -20.59 -9.01
CA ILE A 181 10.28 -19.48 -8.13
C ILE A 181 9.24 -19.88 -7.08
N LEU A 182 8.41 -20.89 -7.38
CA LEU A 182 7.42 -21.41 -6.44
C LEU A 182 8.06 -22.15 -5.26
N ARG A 183 9.32 -22.57 -5.35
CA ARG A 183 10.03 -23.16 -4.21
C ARG A 183 10.36 -22.13 -3.12
N GLY A 184 10.36 -20.85 -3.47
CA GLY A 184 10.55 -19.76 -2.51
C GLY A 184 9.28 -19.45 -1.72
N LEU A 185 8.10 -19.85 -2.20
CA LEU A 185 6.82 -19.63 -1.52
C LEU A 185 6.58 -20.72 -0.48
#